data_AF-A0A7K5FZ59-F1
#
_entry.id   AF-A0A7K5FZ59-F1
#
_cell.length_a   1.000
_cell.length_b   1.000
_cell.length_c   1.000
_cell.angle_alpha   90.00
_cell.angle_beta   90.00
_cell.angle_gamma   90.00
#
_symmetry.space_group_name_H-M   'P 1'
#
loop_
_entity.id
_entity.type
_entity.pdbx_description
1 polymer ?
#
loop_
_entity_poly.entity_id
_entity_poly.type
_entity_poly.pdbx_seq_one_letter_code
_entity_poly.pdbx_strand_id
1 'polypeptide(L)'
;GRIACANVLSDLYAMGVTECDNMLMLLSVSTRMTEEVTPAWGGHRRSPASSSCEGPCHPPLGVTSPLCHPAPCVTPLCVTQRHPSPCVTPRPDSAVPGDVLVLTKPLGTHMAVTAHQWLDNPERWEKLKLVVTREEVEAAYQEAVLSMATLNRTAAGLLRAFGAHAATDVTGFGLLGHARALAARQRHHVTFVIHNLPLIARTAAMSAACGGGRLLRGTAPETSG
;
A
#
# COMPACT_ATOMS: atom_id res chain seq x y z
N GLY A 1 6.32 10.60 0.03
CA GLY A 1 6.40 10.86 -1.42
C GLY A 1 6.14 9.59 -2.22
N ARG A 2 7.18 8.78 -2.45
CA ARG A 2 7.11 7.54 -3.26
C ARG A 2 5.99 6.57 -2.82
N ILE A 3 5.88 6.29 -1.52
CA ILE A 3 4.81 5.43 -0.97
C ILE A 3 3.40 5.96 -1.29
N ALA A 4 3.19 7.27 -1.20
CA ALA A 4 1.88 7.86 -1.52
C ALA A 4 1.53 7.70 -3.01
N CYS A 5 2.52 7.86 -3.88
CA CYS A 5 2.38 7.60 -5.32
C CYS A 5 2.05 6.11 -5.59
N ALA A 6 2.83 5.21 -4.99
CA ALA A 6 2.63 3.77 -5.12
C ALA A 6 1.25 3.33 -4.62
N ASN A 7 0.77 3.89 -3.51
CA ASN A 7 -0.53 3.57 -2.94
C ASN A 7 -1.68 3.89 -3.90
N VAL A 8 -1.60 4.99 -4.66
CA VAL A 8 -2.67 5.34 -5.61
C VAL A 8 -2.58 4.55 -6.89
N LEU A 9 -1.37 4.29 -7.38
CA LEU A 9 -1.19 3.41 -8.53
C LEU A 9 -1.59 1.96 -8.22
N SER A 10 -1.59 1.57 -6.93
CA SER A 10 -1.99 0.23 -6.49
C SER A 10 -3.40 -0.16 -6.96
N ASP A 11 -4.39 0.74 -6.83
CA ASP A 11 -5.76 0.51 -7.31
C ASP A 11 -5.81 0.27 -8.82
N LEU A 12 -5.01 1.02 -9.59
CA LEU A 12 -4.90 0.87 -11.04
C LEU A 12 -4.31 -0.49 -11.42
N TYR A 13 -3.26 -0.89 -10.70
CA TYR A 13 -2.58 -2.17 -10.90
C TYR A 13 -3.45 -3.37 -10.51
N ALA A 14 -4.30 -3.24 -9.49
CA ALA A 14 -5.28 -4.26 -9.12
C ALA A 14 -6.29 -4.55 -10.25
N MET A 15 -6.53 -3.59 -11.14
CA MET A 15 -7.36 -3.77 -12.35
C MET A 15 -6.58 -4.37 -13.53
N GLY A 16 -5.31 -4.72 -13.34
CA GLY A 16 -4.44 -5.25 -14.39
C GLY A 16 -4.00 -4.21 -15.43
N VAL A 17 -4.10 -2.91 -15.12
CA VAL A 17 -3.66 -1.82 -16.00
C VAL A 17 -2.22 -1.46 -15.65
N THR A 18 -1.29 -1.54 -16.61
CA THR A 18 0.15 -1.33 -16.37
C THR A 18 0.65 0.07 -16.68
N GLU A 19 -0.09 0.83 -17.47
CA GLU A 19 0.27 2.17 -17.94
C GLU A 19 -0.66 3.21 -17.30
N CYS A 20 -0.11 4.34 -16.87
CA CYS A 20 -0.86 5.44 -16.29
C CYS A 20 -0.63 6.70 -17.13
N ASP A 21 -1.65 7.19 -17.82
CA ASP A 21 -1.49 8.34 -18.73
C ASP A 21 -1.16 9.62 -17.96
N ASN A 22 -1.94 9.89 -16.90
CA ASN A 22 -1.80 11.09 -16.09
C ASN A 22 -2.01 10.79 -14.60
N MET A 23 -1.20 11.45 -13.78
CA MET A 23 -1.35 11.47 -12.33
C MET A 23 -1.55 12.91 -11.86
N LEU A 24 -2.58 13.15 -11.07
CA LEU A 24 -2.74 14.38 -10.31
C LEU A 24 -2.19 14.15 -8.91
N MET A 25 -1.52 15.13 -8.32
CA MET A 25 -1.11 15.05 -6.90
C MET A 25 -1.89 16.07 -6.08
N LEU A 26 -2.66 15.60 -5.10
CA LEU A 26 -3.24 16.44 -4.07
C LEU A 26 -2.30 16.47 -2.87
N LEU A 27 -1.92 17.67 -2.46
CA LEU A 27 -0.98 17.91 -1.38
C LEU A 27 -1.62 18.86 -0.36
N SER A 28 -1.69 18.46 0.91
CA SER A 28 -1.96 19.35 2.02
C SER A 28 -0.71 19.53 2.87
N VAL A 29 -0.46 20.77 3.30
CA VAL A 29 0.68 21.14 4.15
C VAL A 29 0.15 21.42 5.56
N SER A 30 0.80 20.88 6.58
CA SER A 30 0.40 21.11 7.97
C SER A 30 0.78 22.54 8.38
N THR A 31 -0.15 23.23 9.04
CA THR A 31 0.05 24.58 9.59
C THR A 31 1.00 24.63 10.79
N ARG A 32 1.42 23.47 11.30
CA ARG A 32 2.34 23.34 12.44
C ARG A 32 3.81 23.16 12.00
N MET A 33 4.08 23.10 10.71
CA MET A 33 5.45 23.03 10.19
C MET A 33 6.09 24.42 10.18
N THR A 34 7.30 24.54 10.73
CA THR A 34 8.13 25.74 10.64
C THR A 34 8.75 25.90 9.24
N GLU A 35 9.09 27.12 8.84
CA GLU A 35 9.60 27.45 7.50
C GLU A 35 10.86 26.66 7.08
N GLU A 36 11.61 26.09 8.03
CA GLU A 36 12.82 25.28 7.82
C GLU A 36 12.55 23.90 7.19
N VAL A 37 11.34 23.34 7.32
CA VAL A 37 10.98 22.02 6.76
C VAL A 37 10.43 22.14 5.32
N THR A 38 10.06 23.36 4.92
CA THR A 38 9.49 23.72 3.61
C THR A 38 10.40 23.40 2.41
N PRO A 39 11.74 23.53 2.47
CA PRO A 39 12.64 23.18 1.35
C PRO A 39 12.72 21.67 1.10
N ALA A 40 12.76 20.85 2.16
CA ALA A 40 12.75 19.38 2.06
C ALA A 40 11.45 18.86 1.44
N TRP A 41 10.33 19.54 1.74
CA TRP A 41 9.03 19.32 1.10
C TRP A 41 8.95 19.89 -0.32
N GLY A 42 9.60 21.02 -0.61
CA GLY A 42 9.69 21.64 -1.93
C GLY A 42 10.40 20.78 -2.96
N GLY A 43 11.48 20.08 -2.57
CA GLY A 43 12.12 19.05 -3.40
C GLY A 43 11.19 17.85 -3.66
N HIS A 44 10.41 17.46 -2.65
CA HIS A 44 9.38 16.42 -2.75
C HIS A 44 8.10 16.84 -3.50
N ARG A 45 7.91 18.14 -3.76
CA ARG A 45 6.76 18.70 -4.48
C ARG A 45 6.91 18.55 -6.00
N ARG A 46 8.14 18.32 -6.51
CA ARG A 46 8.45 18.15 -7.94
C ARG A 46 9.12 16.81 -8.31
N SER A 47 9.92 16.18 -7.44
CA SER A 47 10.78 15.04 -7.85
C SER A 47 10.33 13.59 -7.51
N PRO A 48 9.54 13.29 -6.46
CA PRO A 48 9.31 11.90 -6.05
C PRO A 48 8.23 11.22 -6.89
N ALA A 49 7.29 11.96 -7.48
CA ALA A 49 6.32 11.40 -8.41
C ALA A 49 6.89 11.25 -9.83
N SER A 50 7.84 12.11 -10.24
CA SER A 50 8.53 11.94 -11.53
C SER A 50 9.56 10.80 -11.51
N SER A 51 10.22 10.53 -10.38
CA SER A 51 11.18 9.41 -10.25
C SER A 51 10.54 8.05 -9.94
N SER A 52 9.28 8.00 -9.50
CA SER A 52 8.57 6.72 -9.28
C SER A 52 7.93 6.20 -10.57
N CYS A 53 7.66 7.08 -11.54
CA CYS A 53 7.13 6.72 -12.85
C CYS A 53 8.29 6.40 -13.81
N GLU A 54 8.91 5.23 -13.70
CA GLU A 54 9.85 4.71 -14.72
C GLU A 54 9.10 4.20 -15.96
N GLY A 55 8.11 4.96 -16.44
CA GLY A 55 7.26 4.65 -17.58
C GLY A 55 6.76 5.93 -18.24
N PRO A 56 6.03 5.85 -19.36
CA PRO A 56 5.52 7.00 -20.11
C PRO A 56 4.35 7.66 -19.39
N CYS A 57 4.49 7.97 -18.10
CA CYS A 57 3.54 8.79 -17.37
C CYS A 57 3.92 10.25 -17.62
N HIS A 58 2.97 11.06 -18.09
CA HIS A 58 3.19 12.51 -18.12
C HIS A 58 3.45 13.03 -16.71
N PRO A 59 4.29 14.07 -16.54
CA PRO A 59 4.61 14.62 -15.22
C PRO A 59 3.33 15.02 -14.51
N PRO A 60 3.22 14.75 -13.19
CA PRO A 60 1.98 14.96 -12.50
C PRO A 60 1.58 16.44 -12.51
N LEU A 61 0.35 16.72 -12.94
CA LEU A 61 -0.24 18.03 -12.74
C LEU A 61 -0.50 18.18 -11.24
N GLY A 62 0.20 19.11 -10.59
CA GLY A 62 -0.01 19.40 -9.18
C GLY A 62 -1.24 20.29 -9.02
N VAL A 63 -2.28 19.79 -8.34
CA VAL A 63 -3.40 20.63 -7.89
C VAL A 63 -3.32 20.67 -6.36
N THR A 64 -2.91 21.81 -5.83
CA THR A 64 -3.02 22.08 -4.39
C THR A 64 -4.48 22.35 -4.07
N SER A 65 -5.10 21.43 -3.32
CA SER A 65 -6.41 21.70 -2.73
C SER A 65 -6.24 22.67 -1.56
N PRO A 66 -7.06 23.73 -1.44
CA PRO A 66 -6.99 24.71 -0.34
C PRO A 66 -7.49 24.16 1.01
N LEU A 67 -7.79 22.86 1.10
CA LEU A 67 -8.26 22.23 2.32
C LEU A 67 -7.10 22.05 3.31
N CYS A 68 -7.03 22.98 4.27
CA CYS A 68 -6.12 22.94 5.41
C CYS A 68 -6.41 21.71 6.29
N HIS A 69 -5.52 20.73 6.27
CA HIS A 69 -5.54 19.61 7.22
C HIS A 69 -4.45 19.79 8.30
N PRO A 70 -4.73 19.40 9.56
CA PRO A 70 -3.74 19.50 10.65
C PRO A 70 -2.52 18.59 10.44
N ALA A 71 -2.64 17.56 9.60
CA ALA A 71 -1.57 16.66 9.20
C ALA A 71 -1.28 16.79 7.68
N PRO A 72 -0.04 16.58 7.23
CA PRO A 72 0.26 16.54 5.81
C PRO A 72 -0.40 15.32 5.14
N CYS A 73 -1.16 15.55 4.08
CA CYS A 73 -1.80 14.51 3.28
C CYS A 73 -1.27 14.59 1.85
N VAL A 74 -0.91 13.43 1.28
CA VAL A 74 -0.55 13.30 -0.13
C VAL A 74 -1.49 12.26 -0.72
N THR A 75 -2.41 12.68 -1.59
CA THR A 75 -3.33 11.78 -2.28
C THR A 75 -3.24 12.01 -3.78
N PRO A 76 -2.47 11.20 -4.51
CA PRO A 76 -2.53 11.22 -5.96
C PRO A 76 -3.90 10.77 -6.50
N LEU A 77 -4.23 11.11 -7.74
CA LEU A 77 -5.37 10.59 -8.50
C LEU A 77 -4.87 10.18 -9.88
N CYS A 78 -5.21 8.97 -10.33
CA CYS A 78 -4.80 8.46 -11.63
C CYS A 78 -5.98 8.43 -12.59
N VAL A 79 -5.75 8.84 -13.84
CA VAL A 79 -6.74 8.73 -14.92
C VAL A 79 -6.07 8.01 -16.08
N THR A 80 -6.70 6.94 -16.55
CA THR A 80 -6.26 6.17 -17.72
C THR A 80 -7.39 6.03 -18.72
N GLN A 81 -7.14 6.36 -19.98
CA GLN A 81 -8.13 6.17 -21.04
C GLN A 81 -8.05 4.72 -21.55
N ARG A 82 -9.07 3.92 -21.23
CA ARG A 82 -9.08 2.50 -21.60
C ARG A 82 -9.50 2.34 -23.07
N HIS A 83 -8.58 1.87 -23.90
CA HIS A 83 -8.97 1.28 -25.20
C HIS A 83 -9.52 -0.14 -24.97
N PRO A 84 -10.65 -0.51 -25.58
CA PRO A 84 -11.15 -1.88 -25.57
C PRO A 84 -10.27 -2.73 -26.49
N SER A 85 -9.05 -3.05 -26.05
CA SER A 85 -8.23 -4.07 -26.68
C SER A 85 -8.75 -5.47 -26.29
N PRO A 86 -8.60 -6.48 -27.17
CA PRO A 86 -9.09 -7.85 -26.93
C PRO A 86 -8.35 -8.59 -25.80
N CYS A 87 -7.38 -7.95 -25.16
CA CYS A 87 -6.61 -8.51 -24.07
C CYS A 87 -7.44 -8.45 -22.79
N VAL A 88 -7.92 -9.61 -22.35
CA VAL A 88 -8.74 -9.83 -21.16
C VAL A 88 -8.01 -9.27 -19.94
N THR A 89 -8.37 -8.05 -19.56
CA THR A 89 -7.97 -7.46 -18.29
C THR A 89 -8.85 -8.09 -17.21
N PRO A 90 -8.28 -8.59 -16.11
CA PRO A 90 -9.05 -9.22 -15.05
C PRO A 90 -10.13 -8.26 -14.59
N ARG A 91 -11.39 -8.64 -14.77
CA ARG A 91 -12.46 -7.98 -14.02
C ARG A 91 -12.39 -8.56 -12.61
N PRO A 92 -12.56 -7.75 -11.55
CA PRO A 92 -12.43 -8.22 -10.18
C PRO A 92 -13.66 -9.04 -9.72
N ASP A 93 -14.25 -9.84 -10.61
CA ASP A 93 -15.55 -10.51 -10.41
C ASP A 93 -15.63 -11.93 -11.02
N SER A 94 -14.52 -12.48 -11.53
CA SER A 94 -14.51 -13.72 -12.31
C SER A 94 -13.83 -14.92 -11.62
N ALA A 95 -13.60 -14.88 -10.30
CA ALA A 95 -13.02 -16.00 -9.55
C ALA A 95 -13.93 -17.23 -9.55
N VAL A 96 -13.32 -18.42 -9.62
CA VAL A 96 -14.02 -19.71 -9.65
C VAL A 96 -13.55 -20.66 -8.54
N PRO A 97 -14.38 -21.62 -8.10
CA PRO A 97 -13.94 -22.64 -7.16
C PRO A 97 -12.75 -23.43 -7.71
N GLY A 98 -11.70 -23.58 -6.91
CA GLY A 98 -10.44 -24.19 -7.31
C GLY A 98 -9.32 -23.18 -7.58
N ASP A 99 -9.64 -21.88 -7.69
CA ASP A 99 -8.64 -20.83 -7.75
C ASP A 99 -7.78 -20.77 -6.47
N VAL A 100 -6.54 -20.32 -6.65
CA VAL A 100 -5.59 -20.09 -5.56
C VAL A 100 -5.43 -18.59 -5.29
N LEU A 101 -5.20 -18.25 -4.03
CA LEU A 101 -4.94 -16.87 -3.59
C LEU A 101 -3.44 -16.63 -3.53
N VAL A 102 -2.97 -15.60 -4.22
CA VAL A 102 -1.56 -15.18 -4.23
C VAL A 102 -1.48 -13.76 -3.68
N LEU A 103 -0.60 -13.55 -2.70
CA LEU A 103 -0.29 -12.24 -2.14
C LEU A 103 1.13 -11.84 -2.57
N THR A 104 1.28 -10.64 -3.13
CA THR A 104 2.52 -10.20 -3.77
C THR A 104 3.47 -9.45 -2.83
N LYS A 105 2.98 -8.96 -1.69
CA LYS A 105 3.77 -8.26 -0.68
C LYS A 105 3.49 -8.80 0.72
N PRO A 106 4.49 -8.82 1.61
CA PRO A 106 4.28 -9.25 3.00
C PRO A 106 3.44 -8.22 3.76
N LEU A 107 2.68 -8.70 4.76
CA LEU A 107 1.87 -7.89 5.66
C LEU A 107 2.70 -7.38 6.85
N GLY A 108 2.13 -6.45 7.61
CA GLY A 108 2.72 -5.93 8.85
C GLY A 108 3.36 -4.56 8.69
N THR A 109 3.09 -3.85 7.59
CA THR A 109 3.66 -2.51 7.31
C THR A 109 3.32 -1.53 8.42
N HIS A 110 2.07 -1.51 8.87
CA HIS A 110 1.64 -0.64 9.97
C HIS A 110 2.37 -0.95 11.29
N MET A 111 2.58 -2.23 11.60
CA MET A 111 3.29 -2.62 12.83
C MET A 111 4.76 -2.20 12.76
N ALA A 112 5.42 -2.38 11.62
CA ALA A 112 6.81 -1.95 11.43
C ALA A 112 6.97 -0.42 11.61
N VAL A 113 6.09 0.37 10.98
CA VAL A 113 6.11 1.84 11.11
C VAL A 113 5.79 2.27 12.54
N THR A 114 4.79 1.64 13.17
CA THR A 114 4.39 1.94 14.55
C THR A 114 5.51 1.62 15.54
N ALA A 115 6.17 0.46 15.37
CA ALA A 115 7.29 0.05 16.21
C ALA A 115 8.46 1.03 16.12
N HIS A 116 8.81 1.47 14.90
CA HIS A 116 9.84 2.48 14.69
C HIS A 116 9.48 3.80 15.37
N GLN A 117 8.24 4.29 15.25
CA GLN A 117 7.79 5.51 15.95
C GLN A 117 7.85 5.39 17.47
N TRP A 118 7.69 4.17 18.01
CA TRP A 118 7.74 3.96 19.46
C TRP A 118 9.15 3.99 20.00
N LEU A 119 10.20 3.88 19.17
CA LEU A 119 11.59 4.06 19.61
C LEU A 119 11.82 5.42 20.29
N ASP A 120 11.11 6.45 19.83
CA ASP A 120 11.18 7.81 20.39
C ASP A 120 10.22 8.02 21.58
N ASN A 121 9.42 7.01 21.94
CA ASN A 121 8.47 7.07 23.05
C ASN A 121 8.80 6.00 24.12
N PRO A 122 9.48 6.39 25.22
CA PRO A 122 9.97 5.45 26.22
C PRO A 122 8.89 4.53 26.81
N GLU A 123 7.70 5.04 27.10
CA GLU A 123 6.61 4.26 27.71
C GLU A 123 6.10 3.15 26.79
N ARG A 124 6.08 3.41 25.48
CA ARG A 124 5.64 2.45 24.48
C ARG A 124 6.75 1.48 24.09
N TRP A 125 7.99 1.97 24.05
CA TRP A 125 9.16 1.14 23.77
C TRP A 125 9.38 0.03 24.80
N GLU A 126 9.16 0.30 26.09
CA GLU A 126 9.31 -0.71 27.16
C GLU A 126 8.45 -1.96 26.91
N LYS A 127 7.30 -1.84 26.23
CA LYS A 127 6.46 -2.99 25.85
C LYS A 127 7.09 -3.87 24.76
N LEU A 128 7.87 -3.28 23.85
CA LEU A 128 8.48 -3.98 22.72
C LEU A 128 9.90 -4.46 23.03
N LYS A 129 10.62 -3.74 23.91
CA LYS A 129 12.01 -4.02 24.29
C LYS A 129 12.25 -5.43 24.85
N LEU A 130 11.22 -6.05 25.43
CA LEU A 130 11.29 -7.43 25.94
C LEU A 130 11.20 -8.49 24.82
N VAL A 131 10.76 -8.11 23.63
CA VAL A 131 10.40 -9.04 22.54
C VAL A 131 11.27 -8.86 21.31
N VAL A 132 11.73 -7.63 21.03
CA VAL A 132 12.50 -7.29 19.83
C VAL A 132 13.64 -6.33 20.18
N THR A 133 14.73 -6.41 19.41
CA THR A 133 15.84 -5.45 19.52
C THR A 133 15.59 -4.21 18.67
N ARG A 134 16.38 -3.14 18.89
CA ARG A 134 16.27 -1.90 18.11
C ARG A 134 16.66 -2.14 16.65
N GLU A 135 17.65 -2.98 16.41
CA GLU A 135 18.14 -3.34 15.08
C GLU A 135 17.08 -4.12 14.30
N GLU A 136 16.35 -5.02 14.96
CA GLU A 136 15.25 -5.76 14.34
C GLU A 136 14.07 -4.85 13.96
N VAL A 137 13.78 -3.84 14.78
CA VAL A 137 12.75 -2.84 14.47
C VAL A 137 13.16 -1.98 13.28
N GLU A 138 14.42 -1.56 13.23
CA GLU A 138 14.95 -0.80 12.09
C GLU A 138 14.92 -1.62 10.80
N ALA A 139 15.35 -2.89 10.86
CA ALA A 139 15.30 -3.78 9.70
C ALA A 139 13.87 -3.98 9.17
N ALA A 140 12.90 -4.23 10.07
CA ALA A 140 11.49 -4.36 9.71
C ALA A 140 10.92 -3.05 9.13
N TYR A 141 11.34 -1.90 9.65
CA TYR A 141 10.95 -0.60 9.12
C TYR A 141 11.47 -0.36 7.70
N GLN A 142 12.75 -0.64 7.45
CA GLN A 142 13.33 -0.52 6.12
C GLN A 142 12.67 -1.46 5.10
N GLU A 143 12.41 -2.72 5.49
CA GLU A 143 11.68 -3.68 4.66
C GLU A 143 10.26 -3.18 4.36
N ALA A 144 9.56 -2.65 5.35
CA ALA A 144 8.22 -2.07 5.15
C ALA A 144 8.28 -0.88 4.20
N VAL A 145 9.22 0.05 4.36
CA VAL A 145 9.38 1.22 3.48
C VAL A 145 9.64 0.79 2.03
N LEU A 146 10.51 -0.20 1.82
CA LEU A 146 10.80 -0.75 0.49
C LEU A 146 9.58 -1.44 -0.13
N SER A 147 8.88 -2.28 0.65
CA SER A 147 7.65 -2.96 0.22
C SER A 147 6.56 -1.95 -0.20
N MET A 148 6.29 -0.97 0.66
CA MET A 148 5.30 0.08 0.41
C MET A 148 5.66 1.00 -0.76
N ALA A 149 6.95 1.23 -1.02
CA ALA A 149 7.41 2.04 -2.14
C ALA A 149 7.46 1.27 -3.47
N THR A 150 7.37 -0.06 -3.43
CA THR A 150 7.39 -0.91 -4.63
C THR A 150 6.05 -0.85 -5.36
N LEU A 151 6.08 -0.56 -6.66
CA LEU A 151 4.89 -0.49 -7.49
C LEU A 151 4.36 -1.89 -7.82
N ASN A 152 3.04 -2.04 -7.83
CA ASN A 152 2.37 -3.27 -8.28
C ASN A 152 2.31 -3.40 -9.82
N ARG A 153 3.13 -2.62 -10.57
CA ARG A 153 3.15 -2.60 -12.05
C ARG A 153 3.49 -3.96 -12.64
N THR A 154 4.53 -4.61 -12.13
CA THR A 154 4.92 -5.94 -12.60
C THR A 154 3.83 -6.96 -12.31
N ALA A 155 3.24 -6.92 -11.11
CA ALA A 155 2.12 -7.79 -10.75
C ALA A 155 0.94 -7.59 -11.72
N ALA A 156 0.57 -6.35 -12.05
CA ALA A 156 -0.49 -6.05 -13.02
C ALA A 156 -0.22 -6.63 -14.42
N GLY A 157 1.04 -6.63 -14.86
CA GLY A 157 1.45 -7.28 -16.11
C GLY A 157 1.29 -8.80 -16.06
N LEU A 158 1.71 -9.41 -14.94
CA LEU A 158 1.63 -10.86 -14.74
C LEU A 158 0.18 -11.34 -14.59
N LEU A 159 -0.71 -10.55 -13.98
CA LEU A 159 -2.15 -10.86 -13.91
C LEU A 159 -2.72 -11.12 -15.31
N ARG A 160 -2.33 -10.32 -16.31
CA ARG A 160 -2.75 -10.54 -17.71
C ARG A 160 -2.06 -11.74 -18.34
N ALA A 161 -0.75 -11.86 -18.15
CA ALA A 161 0.04 -12.93 -18.76
C ALA A 161 -0.41 -14.33 -18.34
N PHE A 162 -0.83 -14.49 -17.08
CA PHE A 162 -1.28 -15.76 -16.51
C PHE A 162 -2.80 -15.91 -16.44
N GLY A 163 -3.58 -14.98 -17.01
CA GLY A 163 -5.04 -15.09 -17.05
C GLY A 163 -5.70 -15.07 -15.66
N ALA A 164 -5.24 -14.20 -14.77
CA ALA A 164 -5.81 -14.09 -13.44
C ALA A 164 -7.31 -13.73 -13.48
N HIS A 165 -8.09 -14.39 -12.62
CA HIS A 165 -9.55 -14.26 -12.61
C HIS A 165 -10.07 -13.05 -11.83
N ALA A 166 -9.37 -12.66 -10.77
CA ALA A 166 -9.72 -11.49 -9.96
C ALA A 166 -8.49 -11.01 -9.19
N ALA A 167 -8.44 -9.72 -8.87
CA ALA A 167 -7.41 -9.13 -8.04
C ALA A 167 -7.98 -7.96 -7.21
N THR A 168 -7.34 -7.72 -6.09
CA THR A 168 -7.51 -6.54 -5.23
C THR A 168 -6.16 -6.23 -4.63
N ASP A 169 -5.90 -4.95 -4.35
CA ASP A 169 -4.81 -4.57 -3.47
C ASP A 169 -5.24 -4.63 -1.99
N VAL A 170 -4.25 -4.60 -1.10
CA VAL A 170 -4.46 -4.66 0.36
C VAL A 170 -3.96 -3.37 0.98
N THR A 171 -4.89 -2.57 1.51
CA THR A 171 -4.57 -1.28 2.13
C THR A 171 -5.22 -1.16 3.51
N GLY A 172 -5.91 -0.05 3.79
CA GLY A 172 -6.30 0.35 5.15
C GLY A 172 -7.30 -0.58 5.84
N PHE A 173 -8.03 -1.41 5.11
CA PHE A 173 -8.97 -2.37 5.69
C PHE A 173 -8.30 -3.68 6.15
N GLY A 174 -7.03 -3.88 5.80
CA GLY A 174 -6.29 -5.11 6.05
C GLY A 174 -6.71 -6.26 5.15
N LEU A 175 -5.90 -7.33 5.13
CA LEU A 175 -6.06 -8.45 4.22
C LEU A 175 -7.48 -9.05 4.25
N LEU A 176 -8.03 -9.29 5.44
CA LEU A 176 -9.35 -9.91 5.58
C LEU A 176 -10.47 -8.99 5.09
N GLY A 177 -10.33 -7.68 5.28
CA GLY A 177 -11.28 -6.68 4.78
C GLY A 177 -11.34 -6.69 3.26
N HIS A 178 -10.17 -6.58 2.61
CA HIS A 178 -10.07 -6.61 1.14
C HIS A 178 -10.46 -7.96 0.55
N ALA A 179 -10.08 -9.08 1.18
CA ALA A 179 -10.47 -10.41 0.74
C ALA A 179 -11.99 -10.63 0.78
N ARG A 180 -12.66 -10.14 1.84
CA ARG A 180 -14.13 -10.18 1.94
C ARG A 180 -14.80 -9.31 0.89
N ALA A 181 -14.29 -8.10 0.68
CA ALA A 181 -14.80 -7.20 -0.35
C ALA A 181 -14.64 -7.80 -1.75
N LEU A 182 -13.52 -8.45 -2.03
CA LEU A 182 -13.31 -9.15 -3.29
C LEU A 182 -14.26 -10.33 -3.44
N ALA A 183 -14.37 -11.19 -2.42
CA ALA A 183 -15.29 -12.34 -2.44
C ALA A 183 -16.75 -11.91 -2.69
N ALA A 184 -17.20 -10.82 -2.06
CA ALA A 184 -18.55 -10.29 -2.23
C ALA A 184 -18.85 -9.74 -3.63
N ARG A 185 -17.81 -9.44 -4.43
CA ARG A 185 -17.95 -8.92 -5.81
C ARG A 185 -17.97 -10.03 -6.86
N GLN A 186 -17.75 -11.29 -6.49
CA GLN A 186 -17.66 -12.39 -7.44
C GLN A 186 -19.03 -12.75 -8.00
N ARG A 187 -19.08 -13.06 -9.31
CA ARG A 187 -20.31 -13.55 -9.97
C ARG A 187 -20.64 -14.98 -9.59
N HIS A 188 -19.60 -15.79 -9.38
CA HIS A 188 -19.72 -17.16 -8.95
C HIS A 188 -19.82 -17.22 -7.41
N HIS A 189 -20.52 -18.24 -6.91
CA HIS A 189 -20.62 -18.48 -5.48
C HIS A 189 -19.31 -19.08 -4.95
N VAL A 190 -18.38 -18.22 -4.54
CA VAL A 190 -17.04 -18.60 -4.05
C VAL A 190 -16.83 -18.14 -2.62
N THR A 191 -15.93 -18.83 -1.92
CA THR A 191 -15.46 -18.45 -0.59
C THR A 191 -13.94 -18.55 -0.55
N PHE A 192 -13.31 -17.53 -0.01
CA PHE A 192 -11.85 -17.45 0.06
C PHE A 192 -11.37 -17.96 1.42
N VAL A 193 -10.46 -18.93 1.39
CA VAL A 193 -9.81 -19.50 2.59
C VAL A 193 -8.32 -19.20 2.53
N ILE A 194 -7.85 -18.43 3.50
CA ILE A 194 -6.45 -18.00 3.61
C ILE A 194 -5.75 -18.91 4.62
N HIS A 195 -4.77 -19.67 4.15
CA HIS A 195 -4.10 -20.71 4.95
C HIS A 195 -2.84 -20.21 5.65
N ASN A 196 -2.12 -19.28 5.03
CA ASN A 196 -0.88 -18.72 5.52
C ASN A 196 -0.85 -17.21 5.30
N LEU A 197 -0.06 -16.52 6.12
CA LEU A 197 0.11 -15.08 6.07
C LEU A 197 1.62 -14.79 5.97
N PRO A 198 2.11 -14.28 4.82
CA PRO A 198 3.48 -13.79 4.75
C PRO A 198 3.56 -12.47 5.52
N LEU A 199 4.42 -12.42 6.54
CA LEU A 199 4.58 -11.27 7.42
C LEU A 199 6.03 -10.77 7.33
N ILE A 200 6.21 -9.46 7.39
CA ILE A 200 7.53 -8.85 7.61
C ILE A 200 8.11 -9.42 8.91
N ALA A 201 9.40 -9.75 8.91
CA ALA A 201 10.06 -10.41 10.04
C ALA A 201 9.79 -9.66 11.36
N ARG A 202 9.62 -10.41 12.46
CA ARG A 202 9.35 -9.91 13.82
C ARG A 202 8.05 -9.13 14.04
N THR A 203 7.35 -8.67 12.99
CA THR A 203 6.09 -7.92 13.15
C THR A 203 4.97 -8.72 13.83
N ALA A 204 4.95 -10.04 13.65
CA ALA A 204 4.05 -10.95 14.36
C ALA A 204 4.24 -10.89 15.89
N ALA A 205 5.51 -10.96 16.33
CA ALA A 205 5.87 -10.91 17.74
C ALA A 205 5.58 -9.53 18.34
N MET A 206 5.91 -8.46 17.61
CA MET A 206 5.56 -7.09 18.01
C MET A 206 4.04 -6.91 18.15
N SER A 207 3.25 -7.44 17.22
CA SER A 207 1.79 -7.34 17.26
C SER A 207 1.18 -8.12 18.44
N ALA A 208 1.76 -9.27 18.79
CA ALA A 208 1.36 -10.06 19.94
C ALA A 208 1.69 -9.34 21.26
N ALA A 209 2.88 -8.75 21.38
CA ALA A 209 3.31 -7.99 22.56
C ALA A 209 2.40 -6.78 22.85
N CYS A 210 1.88 -6.14 21.81
CA CYS A 210 0.99 -4.99 21.92
C CYS A 210 -0.47 -5.34 22.29
N GLY A 211 -0.80 -6.61 22.53
CA GLY A 211 -2.15 -7.06 22.88
C GLY A 211 -3.19 -6.90 21.76
N GLY A 212 -2.75 -6.48 20.57
CA GLY A 212 -3.63 -6.10 19.47
C GLY A 212 -4.07 -7.28 18.63
N GLY A 213 -3.18 -8.24 18.35
CA GLY A 213 -3.45 -9.43 17.52
C GLY A 213 -4.07 -9.17 16.14
N ARG A 214 -4.26 -7.90 15.75
CA ARG A 214 -4.98 -7.48 14.54
C ARG A 214 -4.26 -7.97 13.29
N LEU A 215 -2.92 -8.01 13.32
CA LEU A 215 -2.11 -8.54 12.23
C LEU A 215 -2.40 -10.03 12.02
N LEU A 216 -2.38 -10.82 13.09
CA LEU A 216 -2.67 -12.26 13.04
C LEU A 216 -4.13 -12.56 12.70
N ARG A 217 -5.05 -11.63 12.99
CA ARG A 217 -6.46 -11.72 12.59
C ARG A 217 -6.73 -11.20 11.17
N GLY A 218 -5.72 -10.68 10.47
CA GLY A 218 -5.85 -10.10 9.13
C GLY A 218 -6.62 -8.77 9.07
N THR A 219 -6.79 -8.09 10.20
CA THR A 219 -7.53 -6.81 10.32
C THR A 219 -6.61 -5.63 10.64
N ALA A 220 -5.30 -5.84 10.62
CA ALA A 220 -4.33 -4.75 10.68
C ALA A 220 -4.37 -3.95 9.38
N PRO A 221 -4.35 -2.61 9.44
CA PRO A 221 -4.26 -1.80 8.24
C PRO A 221 -2.91 -2.00 7.57
N GLU A 222 -2.91 -2.00 6.25
CA GLU A 222 -1.70 -1.94 5.44
C GLU A 222 -1.69 -0.61 4.65
N THR A 223 -0.53 -0.20 4.16
CA THR A 223 -0.40 0.98 3.29
C THR A 223 0.35 0.54 2.04
N SER A 224 -0.16 0.79 0.84
CA SER A 224 0.51 0.40 -0.41
C SER A 224 0.96 -1.07 -0.44
N GLY A 225 0.06 -1.97 -0.03
CA GLY A 225 0.29 -3.43 0.00
C GLY A 225 0.19 -4.11 -1.35
#